data_AF-A0A2A8VA33-F1
#
_entry.id   AF-A0A2A8VA33-F1
#
_cell.length_a   1.000
_cell.length_b   1.000
_cell.length_c   1.000
_cell.angle_alpha   90.00
_cell.angle_beta   90.00
_cell.angle_gamma   90.00
#
_symmetry.space_group_name_H-M   'P 1'
#
loop_
_entity.id
_entity.type
_entity.pdbx_description
1 polymer ?
#
loop_
_entity_poly.entity_id
_entity_poly.type
_entity_poly.pdbx_seq_one_letter_code
_entity_poly.pdbx_strand_id
1 'polypeptide(L)'
;MECEEFLSMVCGKLLGDGCIVKQEGRKPRFQFIHSIKDKEWCYYCYSRLKDYLPLTGPHYKRIEDNRVQAGYTESYYVQSRTQDHITNLRSIWYKNGKKVLPFEFLMKYLTPLALAWWYQDDGNLKKDSTIPRKIILSTDSFTPAENNQLCQLLKDKYSLLFSMDKQNRILLYDQFQVQYFLFLVRPYLHPCMYRKTITYCDIYNQCLNPKRTTIYLPAHIKLISPTREINEKLSVLPDIFTTIKSGAFYTNELLTFIESTKTSVTKKSYQITISDKNLQNLSMLNSLTGLNSSTLTQMCFIDGQPKFSK
;
A
#
# COMPACT_ATOMS: atom_id res chain seq x y z
N MET A 1 6.01 23.46 0.99
CA MET A 1 6.48 22.30 0.22
C MET A 1 7.55 21.52 1.00
N GLU A 2 8.73 22.08 1.25
CA GLU A 2 9.82 21.39 1.98
C GLU A 2 9.46 20.96 3.41
N CYS A 3 8.78 21.82 4.17
CA CYS A 3 8.33 21.50 5.53
C CYS A 3 7.30 20.35 5.56
N GLU A 4 6.46 20.24 4.53
CA GLU A 4 5.43 19.19 4.44
C GLU A 4 6.02 17.85 4.04
N GLU A 5 7.01 17.84 3.13
CA GLU A 5 7.76 16.65 2.78
C GLU A 5 8.54 16.11 4.00
N PHE A 6 9.23 17.00 4.72
CA PHE A 6 9.91 16.65 5.97
C PHE A 6 8.96 16.00 6.99
N LEU A 7 7.81 16.64 7.27
CA LEU A 7 6.86 16.11 8.24
C LEU A 7 6.20 14.81 7.75
N SER A 8 6.07 14.60 6.45
CA SER A 8 5.65 13.32 5.87
C SER A 8 6.67 12.20 6.11
N MET A 9 7.96 12.47 5.90
CA MET A 9 9.04 11.51 6.18
C MET A 9 9.12 11.16 7.67
N VAL A 10 9.00 12.17 8.55
CA VAL A 10 8.92 11.97 10.00
C VAL A 10 7.67 11.19 10.40
N CYS A 11 6.51 11.47 9.79
CA CYS A 11 5.28 10.72 9.99
C CYS A 11 5.48 9.24 9.70
N GLY A 12 6.03 8.92 8.52
CA GLY A 12 6.33 7.54 8.12
C GLY A 12 7.30 6.84 9.07
N LYS A 13 8.38 7.53 9.48
CA LYS A 13 9.32 6.98 10.47
C LYS A 13 8.68 6.75 11.83
N LEU A 14 7.86 7.66 12.34
CA LEU A 14 7.26 7.51 13.66
C LEU A 14 6.11 6.50 13.68
N LEU A 15 5.49 6.19 12.54
CA LEU A 15 4.64 5.00 12.39
C LEU A 15 5.45 3.71 12.29
N GLY A 16 6.67 3.78 11.76
CA GLY A 16 7.59 2.66 11.58
C GLY A 16 8.68 2.54 12.66
N ASP A 17 9.90 2.24 12.19
CA ASP A 17 11.12 1.97 12.98
C ASP A 17 11.71 3.20 13.70
N GLY A 18 11.18 4.39 13.45
CA GLY A 18 11.63 5.63 14.07
C GLY A 18 11.01 5.85 15.45
N CYS A 19 11.79 6.39 16.38
CA CYS A 19 11.30 6.79 17.70
C CYS A 19 11.98 8.05 18.23
N ILE A 20 11.41 8.62 19.30
CA ILE A 20 11.96 9.80 19.99
C ILE A 20 12.24 9.41 21.44
N VAL A 21 13.51 9.12 21.71
CA VAL A 21 13.97 8.69 23.02
C VAL A 21 14.20 9.91 23.91
N LYS A 22 13.74 9.83 25.16
CA LYS A 22 14.00 10.84 26.20
C LYS A 22 14.48 10.13 27.46
N GLN A 23 15.73 10.39 27.83
CA GLN A 23 16.28 10.01 29.13
C GLN A 23 15.85 11.03 30.19
N GLU A 24 15.77 10.59 31.44
CA GLU A 24 15.48 11.48 32.56
C GLU A 24 16.49 12.63 32.63
N GLY A 25 16.01 13.84 32.91
CA GLY A 25 16.83 15.07 32.94
C GLY A 25 17.39 15.53 31.60
N ARG A 26 17.09 14.86 30.47
CA ARG A 26 17.65 15.20 29.14
C ARG A 26 16.59 15.60 28.11
N LYS A 27 17.00 16.44 27.15
CA LYS A 27 16.20 16.75 25.96
C LYS A 27 16.10 15.50 25.04
N PRO A 28 14.97 15.33 24.34
CA PRO A 28 14.75 14.16 23.50
C PRO A 28 15.59 14.13 22.22
N ARG A 29 15.79 12.93 21.69
CA ARG A 29 16.52 12.67 20.44
C ARG A 29 15.69 11.77 19.53
N PHE A 30 15.63 12.13 18.25
CA PHE A 30 15.04 11.29 17.22
C PHE A 30 16.05 10.21 16.80
N GLN A 31 15.56 8.99 16.56
CA GLN A 31 16.40 7.89 16.11
C GLN A 31 15.62 6.91 15.26
N PHE A 32 16.33 6.13 14.44
CA PHE A 32 15.82 4.94 13.77
C PHE A 32 16.93 3.90 13.64
N ILE A 33 16.54 2.63 13.59
CA ILE A 33 17.44 1.48 13.46
C ILE A 33 16.92 0.62 12.31
N HIS A 34 17.79 0.17 11.43
CA HIS A 34 17.44 -0.79 10.38
C HIS A 34 18.39 -1.97 10.38
N SER A 35 17.88 -3.15 10.01
CA SER A 35 18.70 -4.34 9.89
C SER A 35 19.79 -4.18 8.83
N ILE A 36 20.85 -4.98 8.91
CA ILE A 36 21.93 -5.00 7.90
C ILE A 36 21.40 -5.21 6.46
N LYS A 37 20.30 -5.96 6.30
CA LYS A 37 19.66 -6.23 5.00
C LYS A 37 19.03 -4.98 4.38
N ASP A 38 18.68 -4.01 5.22
CA ASP A 38 18.03 -2.75 4.85
C ASP A 38 19.00 -1.56 5.03
N LYS A 39 20.32 -1.80 4.99
CA LYS A 39 21.37 -0.78 5.12
C LYS A 39 21.12 0.41 4.19
N GLU A 40 20.92 0.16 2.90
CA GLU A 40 20.78 1.25 1.92
C GLU A 40 19.54 2.12 2.19
N TRP A 41 18.47 1.52 2.75
CA TRP A 41 17.32 2.28 3.22
C TRP A 41 17.67 3.18 4.41
N CYS A 42 18.49 2.70 5.35
CA CYS A 42 18.99 3.51 6.47
C CYS A 42 19.77 4.74 5.98
N TYR A 43 20.70 4.54 5.04
CA TYR A 43 21.50 5.61 4.44
C TYR A 43 20.62 6.59 3.66
N TYR A 44 19.65 6.09 2.89
CA TYR A 44 18.68 6.93 2.20
C TYR A 44 17.88 7.79 3.18
N CYS A 45 17.29 7.21 4.22
CA CYS A 45 16.54 7.95 5.23
C CYS A 45 17.38 9.01 5.95
N TYR A 46 18.63 8.69 6.28
CA TYR A 46 19.57 9.67 6.81
C TYR A 46 19.77 10.83 5.83
N SER A 47 20.08 10.52 4.56
CA SER A 47 20.35 11.54 3.54
C SER A 47 19.18 12.49 3.31
N ARG A 48 17.93 12.01 3.42
CA ARG A 48 16.70 12.80 3.26
C ARG A 48 16.32 13.60 4.51
N LEU A 49 16.76 13.19 5.69
CA LEU A 49 16.39 13.84 6.96
C LEU A 49 17.50 14.73 7.55
N LYS A 50 18.76 14.55 7.17
CA LYS A 50 19.92 15.24 7.79
C LYS A 50 19.90 16.76 7.66
N ASP A 51 19.22 17.29 6.65
CA ASP A 51 19.12 18.75 6.43
C ASP A 51 18.02 19.38 7.30
N TYR A 52 17.10 18.55 7.83
CA TYR A 52 15.98 18.99 8.69
C TYR A 52 16.22 18.65 10.17
N LEU A 53 16.89 17.54 10.45
CA LEU A 53 17.20 17.02 11.76
C LEU A 53 18.72 16.97 11.95
N PRO A 54 19.27 17.27 13.13
CA PRO A 54 20.71 17.28 13.36
C PRO A 54 21.25 15.85 13.57
N LEU A 55 21.15 15.01 12.54
CA LEU A 55 21.47 13.58 12.57
C LEU A 55 22.98 13.34 12.48
N THR A 56 23.46 12.43 13.32
CA THR A 56 24.76 11.77 13.12
C THR A 56 24.60 10.66 12.08
N GLY A 57 25.59 10.47 11.22
CA GLY A 57 25.55 9.48 10.15
C GLY A 57 25.32 8.03 10.66
N PRO A 58 24.89 7.11 9.78
CA PRO A 58 24.58 5.73 10.15
C PRO A 58 25.78 5.01 10.78
N HIS A 59 25.59 4.50 11.98
CA HIS A 59 26.60 3.75 12.73
C HIS A 59 26.27 2.25 12.71
N TYR A 60 27.23 1.41 12.28
CA TYR A 60 27.08 -0.04 12.31
C TYR A 60 27.08 -0.57 13.74
N LYS A 61 26.17 -1.50 14.05
CA LYS A 61 26.07 -2.13 15.36
C LYS A 61 25.86 -3.63 15.20
N ARG A 62 26.69 -4.41 15.88
CA ARG A 62 26.54 -5.85 16.10
C ARG A 62 26.19 -6.11 17.56
N ILE A 63 25.17 -6.91 17.81
CA ILE A 63 24.71 -7.26 19.15
C ILE A 63 24.58 -8.78 19.23
N GLU A 64 25.21 -9.40 20.22
CA GLU A 64 25.00 -10.83 20.53
C GLU A 64 23.54 -11.05 20.91
N ASP A 65 22.89 -12.01 20.25
CA ASP A 65 21.49 -12.35 20.44
C ASP A 65 21.31 -13.87 20.29
N ASN A 66 21.27 -14.56 21.43
CA ASN A 66 21.13 -16.01 21.48
C ASN A 66 19.78 -16.54 20.97
N ARG A 67 18.82 -15.64 20.66
CA ARG A 67 17.50 -16.02 20.11
C ARG A 67 17.53 -16.26 18.60
N VAL A 68 18.57 -15.76 17.90
CA VAL A 68 18.73 -15.96 16.47
C VAL A 68 19.79 -17.02 16.19
N GLN A 69 19.59 -17.82 15.14
CA GLN A 69 20.49 -18.94 14.80
C GLN A 69 21.95 -18.52 14.59
N ALA A 70 22.18 -17.30 14.10
CA ALA A 70 23.52 -16.76 13.88
C ALA A 70 24.24 -16.38 15.20
N GLY A 71 23.54 -16.32 16.33
CA GLY A 71 24.08 -15.87 17.62
C GLY A 71 24.21 -14.35 17.76
N TYR A 72 23.99 -13.57 16.68
CA TYR A 72 24.07 -12.11 16.70
C TYR A 72 23.12 -11.46 15.70
N THR A 73 22.83 -10.18 15.93
CA THR A 73 22.10 -9.29 15.02
C THR A 73 22.97 -8.12 14.58
N GLU A 74 22.78 -7.68 13.33
CA GLU A 74 23.50 -6.57 12.75
C GLU A 74 22.52 -5.50 12.26
N SER A 75 22.85 -4.24 12.53
CA SER A 75 22.00 -3.11 12.21
C SER A 75 22.80 -1.83 11.96
N TYR A 76 22.16 -0.86 11.31
CA TYR A 76 22.62 0.52 11.26
C TYR A 76 21.70 1.40 12.10
N TYR A 77 22.33 2.26 12.89
CA TYR A 77 21.66 3.16 13.81
C TYR A 77 21.94 4.61 13.44
N VAL A 78 20.89 5.42 13.43
CA VAL A 78 20.97 6.88 13.24
C VAL A 78 20.30 7.56 14.43
N GLN A 79 20.96 8.57 14.99
CA GLN A 79 20.42 9.39 16.08
C GLN A 79 20.71 10.87 15.84
N SER A 80 19.75 11.71 16.22
CA SER A 80 19.93 13.15 16.24
C SER A 80 20.65 13.65 17.49
N ARG A 81 21.26 14.82 17.39
CA ARG A 81 21.44 15.71 18.54
C ARG A 81 20.07 16.21 19.02
N THR A 82 20.04 16.87 20.17
CA THR A 82 18.81 17.45 20.71
C THR A 82 18.47 18.75 20.01
N GLN A 83 17.18 18.97 19.69
CA GLN A 83 16.69 20.24 19.14
C GLN A 83 15.24 20.44 19.55
N ASP A 84 14.80 21.71 19.59
CA ASP A 84 13.46 22.05 20.09
C ASP A 84 12.33 21.48 19.22
N HIS A 85 12.53 21.39 17.89
CA HIS A 85 11.54 20.74 17.03
C HIS A 85 11.36 19.24 17.36
N ILE A 86 12.41 18.53 17.82
CA ILE A 86 12.30 17.12 18.27
C ILE A 86 11.50 17.06 19.58
N THR A 87 11.69 18.06 20.45
CA THR A 87 10.91 18.20 21.68
C THR A 87 9.42 18.39 21.37
N ASN A 88 9.11 19.21 20.36
CA ASN A 88 7.74 19.42 19.90
C ASN A 88 7.15 18.16 19.25
N LEU A 89 7.91 17.48 18.38
CA LEU A 89 7.46 16.19 17.82
C LEU A 89 7.16 15.17 18.92
N ARG A 90 7.97 15.16 19.99
CA ARG A 90 7.75 14.27 21.12
C ARG A 90 6.46 14.58 21.87
N SER A 91 6.12 15.85 22.10
CA SER A 91 4.89 16.21 22.83
C SER A 91 3.62 15.83 22.08
N ILE A 92 3.71 15.76 20.75
CA ILE A 92 2.66 15.29 19.83
C ILE A 92 2.55 13.76 19.87
N TRP A 93 3.66 13.05 19.65
CA TRP A 93 3.66 11.59 19.43
C TRP A 93 3.74 10.74 20.69
N TYR A 94 3.97 11.33 21.86
CA TYR A 94 4.16 10.57 23.10
C TYR A 94 3.36 11.17 24.26
N LYS A 95 2.60 10.31 24.95
CA LYS A 95 1.90 10.63 26.20
C LYS A 95 2.39 9.69 27.29
N ASN A 96 2.73 10.24 28.45
CA ASN A 96 3.25 9.48 29.60
C ASN A 96 4.42 8.54 29.23
N GLY A 97 5.32 9.01 28.37
CA GLY A 97 6.47 8.23 27.92
C GLY A 97 6.20 7.20 26.81
N LYS A 98 4.93 6.85 26.55
CA LYS A 98 4.52 5.88 25.52
C LYS A 98 4.19 6.58 24.20
N LYS A 99 4.58 5.97 23.06
CA LYS A 99 4.19 6.43 21.72
C LYS A 99 2.68 6.24 21.55
N VAL A 100 2.00 7.23 21.00
CA VAL A 100 0.57 7.22 20.65
C VAL A 100 0.39 7.66 19.19
N LEU A 101 -0.77 7.40 18.60
CA LEU A 101 -1.12 7.90 17.27
C LEU A 101 -1.75 9.31 17.33
N PRO A 102 -1.06 10.38 16.87
CA PRO A 102 -1.60 11.73 16.87
C PRO A 102 -2.46 11.97 15.63
N PHE A 103 -3.76 11.63 15.67
CA PHE A 103 -4.63 11.67 14.48
C PHE A 103 -4.68 13.01 13.74
N GLU A 104 -4.63 14.14 14.44
CA GLU A 104 -4.54 15.47 13.80
C GLU A 104 -3.28 15.62 12.94
N PHE A 105 -2.15 15.13 13.45
CA PHE A 105 -0.88 15.12 12.72
C PHE A 105 -0.93 14.12 11.55
N LEU A 106 -1.52 12.93 11.75
CA LEU A 106 -1.66 11.92 10.71
C LEU A 106 -2.58 12.39 9.57
N MET A 107 -3.72 13.01 9.89
CA MET A 107 -4.64 13.56 8.87
C MET A 107 -3.92 14.50 7.92
N LYS A 108 -2.99 15.32 8.44
CA LYS A 108 -2.20 16.24 7.63
C LYS A 108 -1.02 15.59 6.92
N TYR A 109 -0.21 14.80 7.62
CA TYR A 109 1.12 14.38 7.14
C TYR A 109 1.25 12.90 6.80
N LEU A 110 0.23 12.07 7.00
CA LEU A 110 0.18 10.73 6.39
C LEU A 110 -0.14 10.90 4.91
N THR A 111 0.84 11.33 4.11
CA THR A 111 0.80 11.46 2.64
C THR A 111 1.24 10.14 1.98
N PRO A 112 1.14 9.97 0.65
CA PRO A 112 1.69 8.80 -0.04
C PRO A 112 3.18 8.55 0.26
N LEU A 113 3.97 9.61 0.43
CA LEU A 113 5.36 9.54 0.88
C LEU A 113 5.46 8.94 2.30
N ALA A 114 4.67 9.44 3.24
CA ALA A 114 4.65 8.91 4.61
C ALA A 114 4.20 7.45 4.66
N LEU A 115 3.16 7.10 3.87
CA LEU A 115 2.65 5.74 3.73
C LEU A 115 3.75 4.80 3.20
N ALA A 116 4.51 5.24 2.19
CA ALA A 116 5.62 4.46 1.64
C ALA A 116 6.79 4.30 2.63
N TRP A 117 7.11 5.33 3.41
CA TRP A 117 8.14 5.25 4.44
C TRP A 117 7.74 4.31 5.57
N TRP A 118 6.51 4.41 6.05
CA TRP A 118 5.96 3.49 7.04
C TRP A 118 5.94 2.05 6.51
N TYR A 119 5.52 1.84 5.27
CA TYR A 119 5.50 0.52 4.63
C TYR A 119 6.92 -0.09 4.51
N GLN A 120 7.91 0.73 4.19
CA GLN A 120 9.30 0.27 4.06
C GLN A 120 9.94 -0.08 5.40
N ASP A 121 9.49 0.52 6.50
CA ASP A 121 9.88 0.11 7.86
C ASP A 121 9.06 -1.15 8.28
N ASP A 122 7.78 -0.98 8.57
CA ASP A 122 6.94 -1.99 9.25
C ASP A 122 5.95 -2.75 8.35
N GLY A 123 6.03 -2.54 7.04
CA GLY A 123 5.19 -3.23 6.07
C GLY A 123 5.75 -4.54 5.55
N ASN A 124 4.86 -5.45 5.17
CA ASN A 124 5.20 -6.69 4.48
C ASN A 124 4.17 -7.03 3.40
N LEU A 125 4.65 -7.46 2.23
CA LEU A 125 3.81 -8.04 1.18
C LEU A 125 3.89 -9.57 1.27
N LYS A 126 2.79 -10.21 1.68
CA LYS A 126 2.70 -11.66 1.59
C LYS A 126 2.36 -12.03 0.16
N LYS A 127 3.21 -12.87 -0.46
CA LYS A 127 3.04 -13.41 -1.80
C LYS A 127 2.87 -14.93 -1.76
N ASP A 128 2.21 -15.46 -2.79
CA ASP A 128 2.21 -16.88 -3.14
C ASP A 128 2.88 -17.00 -4.50
N SER A 129 4.12 -17.50 -4.51
CA SER A 129 5.05 -17.32 -5.65
C SER A 129 5.13 -15.83 -6.04
N THR A 130 4.59 -15.46 -7.20
CA THR A 130 4.57 -14.10 -7.75
C THR A 130 3.29 -13.32 -7.45
N ILE A 131 2.25 -13.99 -6.94
CA ILE A 131 0.91 -13.42 -6.78
C ILE A 131 0.80 -12.75 -5.40
N PRO A 132 0.52 -11.44 -5.32
CA PRO A 132 0.30 -10.78 -4.05
C PRO A 132 -0.95 -11.34 -3.37
N ARG A 133 -0.90 -11.58 -2.06
CA ARG A 133 -2.03 -12.11 -1.29
C ARG A 133 -2.60 -11.08 -0.33
N LYS A 134 -1.73 -10.37 0.37
CA LYS A 134 -2.11 -9.32 1.30
C LYS A 134 -0.93 -8.44 1.69
N ILE A 135 -1.23 -7.22 2.08
CA ILE A 135 -0.30 -6.34 2.77
C ILE A 135 -0.56 -6.47 4.27
N ILE A 136 0.51 -6.45 5.04
CA ILE A 136 0.49 -6.43 6.52
C ILE A 136 1.29 -5.20 6.94
N LEU A 137 0.74 -4.38 7.83
CA LEU A 137 1.48 -3.34 8.52
C LEU A 137 1.55 -3.72 10.00
N SER A 138 2.76 -3.85 10.53
CA SER A 138 2.99 -4.19 11.93
C SER A 138 2.65 -2.99 12.81
N THR A 139 1.49 -3.05 13.46
CA THR A 139 0.94 -1.98 14.33
C THR A 139 0.63 -2.49 15.73
N ASP A 140 1.15 -3.66 16.08
CA ASP A 140 0.86 -4.38 17.32
C ASP A 140 1.33 -3.64 18.58
N SER A 141 2.22 -2.65 18.44
CA SER A 141 2.63 -1.76 19.52
C SER A 141 1.59 -0.71 19.93
N PHE A 142 0.64 -0.37 19.05
CA PHE A 142 -0.44 0.56 19.34
C PHE A 142 -1.64 -0.16 19.96
N THR A 143 -2.56 0.56 20.57
CA THR A 143 -3.77 -0.06 21.12
C THR A 143 -4.76 -0.47 20.01
N PRO A 144 -5.67 -1.44 20.24
CA PRO A 144 -6.72 -1.76 19.27
C PRO A 144 -7.62 -0.59 18.92
N ALA A 145 -7.87 0.33 19.86
CA ALA A 145 -8.64 1.54 19.61
C ALA A 145 -7.92 2.49 18.63
N GLU A 146 -6.62 2.68 18.83
CA GLU A 146 -5.76 3.43 17.89
C GLU A 146 -5.73 2.77 16.52
N ASN A 147 -5.57 1.44 16.44
CA ASN A 147 -5.54 0.73 15.16
C ASN A 147 -6.89 0.77 14.43
N ASN A 148 -8.01 0.72 15.13
CA ASN A 148 -9.33 0.92 14.52
C ASN A 148 -9.46 2.32 13.91
N GLN A 149 -9.04 3.37 14.63
CA GLN A 149 -9.06 4.74 14.11
C GLN A 149 -8.07 4.91 12.94
N LEU A 150 -6.93 4.23 12.97
CA LEU A 150 -5.96 4.23 11.88
C LEU A 150 -6.52 3.56 10.61
N CYS A 151 -7.23 2.42 10.75
CA CYS A 151 -7.96 1.80 9.65
C CYS A 151 -9.01 2.75 9.06
N GLN A 152 -9.75 3.47 9.92
CA GLN A 152 -10.75 4.43 9.47
C GLN A 152 -10.10 5.61 8.72
N LEU A 153 -9.00 6.16 9.25
CA LEU A 153 -8.23 7.20 8.57
C LEU A 153 -7.72 6.75 7.19
N LEU A 154 -7.20 5.52 7.08
CA LEU A 154 -6.73 4.96 5.80
C LEU A 154 -7.89 4.74 4.81
N LYS A 155 -9.06 4.36 5.31
CA LYS A 155 -10.28 4.28 4.50
C LYS A 155 -10.70 5.65 3.99
N ASP A 156 -10.75 6.66 4.85
CA ASP A 156 -11.24 7.99 4.48
C ASP A 156 -10.27 8.72 3.56
N LYS A 157 -8.96 8.58 3.79
CA LYS A 157 -7.93 9.29 3.02
C LYS A 157 -7.56 8.59 1.70
N TYR A 158 -7.64 7.27 1.66
CA TYR A 158 -7.13 6.47 0.55
C TYR A 158 -8.09 5.41 0.03
N SER A 159 -9.32 5.33 0.54
CA SER A 159 -10.25 4.24 0.19
C SER A 159 -9.66 2.84 0.42
N LEU A 160 -8.75 2.72 1.40
CA LEU A 160 -8.09 1.47 1.77
C LEU A 160 -8.69 0.89 3.04
N LEU A 161 -9.42 -0.22 2.89
CA LEU A 161 -10.11 -0.96 3.93
C LEU A 161 -9.17 -2.00 4.55
N PHE A 162 -8.43 -1.58 5.56
CA PHE A 162 -7.65 -2.49 6.40
C PHE A 162 -8.53 -3.20 7.43
N SER A 163 -8.13 -4.41 7.82
CA SER A 163 -8.74 -5.21 8.89
C SER A 163 -7.68 -5.63 9.90
N MET A 164 -8.03 -5.68 11.18
CA MET A 164 -7.11 -6.13 12.22
C MET A 164 -7.02 -7.66 12.28
N ASP A 165 -5.84 -8.20 12.56
CA ASP A 165 -5.68 -9.61 12.93
C ASP A 165 -5.65 -9.83 14.46
N LYS A 166 -5.50 -11.09 14.86
CA LYS A 166 -5.40 -11.51 16.27
C LYS A 166 -4.15 -10.98 16.99
N GLN A 167 -3.15 -10.50 16.24
CA GLN A 167 -1.93 -9.90 16.77
C GLN A 167 -2.02 -8.37 16.80
N ASN A 168 -3.20 -7.78 16.56
CA ASN A 168 -3.40 -6.33 16.52
C ASN A 168 -2.57 -5.63 15.43
N ARG A 169 -2.25 -6.34 14.34
CA ARG A 169 -1.71 -5.74 13.11
C ARG A 169 -2.85 -5.39 12.18
N ILE A 170 -2.64 -4.45 11.27
CA ILE A 170 -3.61 -4.11 10.23
C ILE A 170 -3.23 -4.74 8.88
N LEU A 171 -4.22 -5.30 8.18
CA LEU A 171 -4.01 -6.09 6.97
C LEU A 171 -4.96 -5.67 5.85
N LEU A 172 -4.45 -5.65 4.62
CA LEU A 172 -5.20 -5.35 3.41
C LEU A 172 -5.25 -6.60 2.52
N TYR A 173 -6.45 -7.12 2.30
CA TYR A 173 -6.68 -8.42 1.62
C TYR A 173 -7.21 -8.30 0.20
N ASP A 174 -8.05 -7.30 -0.04
CA ASP A 174 -8.72 -7.09 -1.32
C ASP A 174 -7.69 -6.82 -2.41
N GLN A 175 -7.69 -7.64 -3.46
CA GLN A 175 -6.61 -7.63 -4.46
C GLN A 175 -6.51 -6.30 -5.20
N PHE A 176 -7.65 -5.69 -5.51
CA PHE A 176 -7.67 -4.36 -6.11
C PHE A 176 -7.01 -3.31 -5.23
N GLN A 177 -7.35 -3.30 -3.93
CA GLN A 177 -6.75 -2.37 -2.99
C GLN A 177 -5.28 -2.68 -2.70
N VAL A 178 -4.85 -3.95 -2.72
CA VAL A 178 -3.43 -4.29 -2.60
C VAL A 178 -2.65 -3.70 -3.78
N GLN A 179 -3.15 -3.85 -5.00
CA GLN A 179 -2.52 -3.26 -6.19
C GLN A 179 -2.53 -1.73 -6.13
N TYR A 180 -3.65 -1.14 -5.69
CA TYR A 180 -3.75 0.30 -5.50
C TYR A 180 -2.79 0.83 -4.44
N PHE A 181 -2.66 0.16 -3.29
CA PHE A 181 -1.68 0.51 -2.26
C PHE A 181 -0.28 0.50 -2.84
N LEU A 182 0.10 -0.56 -3.57
CA LEU A 182 1.43 -0.67 -4.19
C LEU A 182 1.64 0.44 -5.21
N PHE A 183 0.62 0.83 -5.98
CA PHE A 183 0.67 1.99 -6.85
C PHE A 183 0.96 3.29 -6.09
N LEU A 184 0.27 3.54 -4.97
CA LEU A 184 0.47 4.74 -4.14
C LEU A 184 1.89 4.86 -3.58
N VAL A 185 2.47 3.75 -3.13
CA VAL A 185 3.80 3.77 -2.48
C VAL A 185 4.97 3.65 -3.46
N ARG A 186 4.73 3.10 -4.66
CA ARG A 186 5.77 2.80 -5.64
C ARG A 186 6.69 3.97 -6.00
N PRO A 187 6.21 5.22 -6.18
CA PRO A 187 7.09 6.35 -6.50
C PRO A 187 8.17 6.64 -5.43
N TYR A 188 7.96 6.15 -4.21
CA TYR A 188 8.80 6.43 -3.05
C TYR A 188 9.51 5.18 -2.49
N LEU A 189 9.41 4.03 -3.17
CA LEU A 189 10.08 2.81 -2.77
C LEU A 189 11.57 2.85 -3.12
N HIS A 190 12.41 2.61 -2.13
CA HIS A 190 13.84 2.46 -2.33
C HIS A 190 14.17 1.11 -2.98
N PRO A 191 15.17 1.03 -3.90
CA PRO A 191 15.52 -0.23 -4.59
C PRO A 191 15.81 -1.43 -3.68
N CYS A 192 16.47 -1.22 -2.53
CA CYS A 192 16.73 -2.32 -1.59
C CYS A 192 15.45 -2.89 -0.95
N MET A 193 14.32 -2.19 -1.07
CA MET A 193 13.01 -2.60 -0.55
C MET A 193 12.12 -3.27 -1.61
N TYR A 194 12.62 -3.55 -2.83
CA TYR A 194 11.81 -4.17 -3.89
C TYR A 194 11.26 -5.56 -3.55
N ARG A 195 11.82 -6.26 -2.55
CA ARG A 195 11.20 -7.47 -1.98
C ARG A 195 9.77 -7.24 -1.46
N LYS A 196 9.44 -5.99 -1.09
CA LYS A 196 8.12 -5.55 -0.60
C LYS A 196 7.18 -5.09 -1.73
N THR A 197 7.51 -5.26 -3.01
CA THR A 197 6.59 -4.93 -4.12
C THR A 197 6.54 -6.06 -5.15
N ILE A 198 5.63 -5.98 -6.11
CA ILE A 198 5.58 -6.87 -7.29
C ILE A 198 6.33 -6.24 -8.46
N THR A 199 6.95 -7.06 -9.30
CA THR A 199 7.63 -6.63 -10.53
C THR A 199 6.81 -7.01 -11.76
N TYR A 200 7.00 -6.34 -12.90
CA TYR A 200 6.25 -6.71 -14.13
C TYR A 200 6.60 -8.11 -14.66
N CYS A 201 7.81 -8.60 -14.38
CA CYS A 201 8.22 -9.96 -14.76
C CYS A 201 7.39 -11.04 -14.05
N ASP A 202 6.85 -10.73 -12.87
CA ASP A 202 6.02 -11.62 -12.06
C ASP A 202 4.64 -11.93 -12.70
N ILE A 203 4.25 -11.16 -13.72
CA ILE A 203 2.90 -11.13 -14.30
C ILE A 203 2.77 -12.09 -15.50
N TYR A 204 3.88 -12.40 -16.18
CA TYR A 204 3.85 -13.27 -17.36
C TYR A 204 4.04 -14.72 -16.96
N ASN A 205 2.95 -15.49 -16.92
CA ASN A 205 2.89 -16.92 -17.26
C ASN A 205 1.49 -17.46 -16.97
N GLN A 206 0.60 -17.47 -17.98
CA GLN A 206 -0.57 -18.34 -18.01
C GLN A 206 -1.18 -18.37 -19.42
N CYS A 207 -0.98 -19.49 -20.13
CA CYS A 207 -1.80 -19.82 -21.30
C CYS A 207 -3.15 -20.34 -20.80
N LEU A 208 -4.21 -19.57 -21.00
CA LEU A 208 -5.57 -19.99 -20.69
C LEU A 208 -6.24 -20.49 -21.96
N ASN A 209 -6.71 -21.73 -21.95
CA ASN A 209 -7.59 -22.23 -23.01
C ASN A 209 -9.01 -21.65 -22.80
N PRO A 210 -9.73 -21.32 -23.88
CA PRO A 210 -11.09 -20.79 -23.79
C PRO A 210 -11.98 -21.86 -23.18
N LYS A 211 -12.36 -21.65 -21.92
CA LYS A 211 -13.34 -22.47 -21.21
C LYS A 211 -14.59 -21.64 -20.98
N ARG A 212 -15.73 -22.33 -20.99
CA ARG A 212 -17.00 -21.75 -20.57
C ARG A 212 -16.84 -21.17 -19.17
N THR A 213 -17.19 -19.90 -19.00
CA THR A 213 -17.07 -19.15 -17.74
C THR A 213 -18.38 -18.44 -17.40
N THR A 214 -18.48 -17.93 -16.18
CA THR A 214 -19.64 -17.18 -15.72
C THR A 214 -19.23 -15.75 -15.40
N ILE A 215 -19.88 -14.79 -16.06
CA ILE A 215 -19.75 -13.36 -15.77
C ILE A 215 -21.00 -12.91 -15.01
N TYR A 216 -20.79 -12.18 -13.91
CA TYR A 216 -21.86 -11.61 -13.10
C TYR A 216 -21.98 -10.12 -13.39
N LEU A 217 -23.13 -9.69 -13.91
CA LEU A 217 -23.40 -8.28 -14.21
C LEU A 217 -24.59 -7.79 -13.37
N PRO A 218 -24.71 -6.47 -13.11
CA PRO A 218 -25.91 -5.90 -12.53
C PRO A 218 -27.18 -6.33 -13.29
N ALA A 219 -28.26 -6.62 -12.57
CA ALA A 219 -29.50 -7.15 -13.15
C ALA A 219 -30.18 -6.23 -14.18
N HIS A 220 -29.85 -4.93 -14.19
CA HIS A 220 -30.33 -3.98 -15.21
C HIS A 220 -29.67 -4.20 -16.58
N ILE A 221 -28.49 -4.81 -16.64
CA ILE A 221 -27.84 -5.18 -17.90
C ILE A 221 -28.48 -6.48 -18.39
N LYS A 222 -29.35 -6.37 -19.39
CA LYS A 222 -30.07 -7.50 -20.00
C LYS A 222 -29.47 -7.78 -21.38
N LEU A 223 -28.87 -8.97 -21.52
CA LEU A 223 -28.26 -9.42 -22.78
C LEU A 223 -29.16 -10.43 -23.49
N ILE A 224 -29.24 -10.33 -24.81
CA ILE A 224 -30.01 -11.23 -25.69
C ILE A 224 -29.10 -12.35 -26.21
N SER A 225 -27.87 -12.01 -26.59
CA SER A 225 -26.80 -12.91 -27.00
C SER A 225 -25.57 -12.68 -26.12
N PRO A 226 -25.57 -13.20 -24.87
CA PRO A 226 -24.56 -12.85 -23.88
C PRO A 226 -23.12 -13.10 -24.34
N THR A 227 -22.86 -14.21 -25.01
CA THR A 227 -21.52 -14.55 -25.52
C THR A 227 -21.04 -13.51 -26.54
N ARG A 228 -21.89 -13.13 -27.50
CA ARG A 228 -21.52 -12.16 -28.54
C ARG A 228 -21.33 -10.78 -27.94
N GLU A 229 -22.34 -10.27 -27.22
CA GLU A 229 -22.36 -8.92 -26.67
C GLU A 229 -21.22 -8.67 -25.66
N ILE A 230 -20.91 -9.65 -24.79
CA ILE A 230 -19.79 -9.51 -23.86
C ILE A 230 -18.47 -9.47 -24.62
N ASN A 231 -18.25 -10.36 -25.60
CA ASN A 231 -17.00 -10.33 -26.38
C ASN A 231 -16.82 -9.02 -27.17
N GLU A 232 -17.89 -8.45 -27.70
CA GLU A 232 -17.90 -7.14 -28.36
C GLU A 232 -17.51 -6.03 -27.36
N LYS A 233 -18.13 -5.98 -26.19
CA LYS A 233 -17.80 -4.97 -25.17
C LYS A 233 -16.36 -5.13 -24.64
N LEU A 234 -15.85 -6.35 -24.48
CA LEU A 234 -14.47 -6.59 -24.04
C LEU A 234 -13.40 -6.17 -25.07
N SER A 235 -13.78 -5.81 -26.30
CA SER A 235 -12.83 -5.33 -27.30
C SER A 235 -12.11 -4.03 -26.89
N VAL A 236 -12.64 -3.29 -25.91
CA VAL A 236 -12.07 -2.03 -25.37
C VAL A 236 -11.08 -2.23 -24.22
N LEU A 237 -10.88 -3.46 -23.73
CA LEU A 237 -9.88 -3.75 -22.69
C LEU A 237 -8.47 -3.20 -22.99
N PRO A 238 -7.97 -3.18 -24.26
CA PRO A 238 -6.73 -2.51 -24.63
C PRO A 238 -6.57 -1.08 -24.10
N ASP A 239 -7.66 -0.31 -24.06
CA ASP A 239 -7.64 1.09 -23.63
C ASP A 239 -7.34 1.23 -22.13
N ILE A 240 -7.75 0.23 -21.32
CA ILE A 240 -7.44 0.19 -19.89
C ILE A 240 -5.93 0.01 -19.65
N PHE A 241 -5.22 -0.72 -20.51
CA PHE A 241 -3.76 -0.80 -20.38
C PHE A 241 -3.10 0.57 -20.61
N THR A 242 -3.67 1.39 -21.49
CA THR A 242 -3.17 2.74 -21.76
C THR A 242 -3.32 3.63 -20.53
N THR A 243 -4.46 3.57 -19.83
CA THR A 243 -4.68 4.34 -18.58
C THR A 243 -3.80 3.86 -17.43
N ILE A 244 -3.54 2.55 -17.33
CA ILE A 244 -2.59 1.99 -16.35
C ILE A 244 -1.18 2.51 -16.63
N LYS A 245 -0.73 2.46 -17.90
CA LYS A 245 0.61 2.93 -18.29
C LYS A 245 0.81 4.42 -18.05
N SER A 246 -0.22 5.24 -18.24
CA SER A 246 -0.16 6.68 -17.97
C SER A 246 -0.28 7.03 -16.48
N GLY A 247 -0.56 6.05 -15.61
CA GLY A 247 -0.81 6.29 -14.18
C GLY A 247 -2.19 6.88 -13.88
N ALA A 248 -3.09 6.97 -14.88
CA ALA A 248 -4.43 7.56 -14.76
C ALA A 248 -5.53 6.52 -14.45
N PHE A 249 -5.16 5.30 -14.08
CA PHE A 249 -6.13 4.23 -13.83
C PHE A 249 -6.85 4.40 -12.48
N TYR A 250 -6.13 4.67 -11.40
CA TYR A 250 -6.71 4.74 -10.05
C TYR A 250 -7.30 6.13 -9.76
N THR A 251 -8.43 6.45 -10.40
CA THR A 251 -9.17 7.69 -10.16
C THR A 251 -10.18 7.54 -9.03
N ASN A 252 -10.63 8.66 -8.45
CA ASN A 252 -11.68 8.66 -7.42
C ASN A 252 -12.98 8.03 -7.94
N GLU A 253 -13.33 8.30 -9.21
CA GLU A 253 -14.50 7.72 -9.86
C GLU A 253 -14.39 6.20 -9.95
N LEU A 254 -13.20 5.68 -10.27
CA LEU A 254 -12.97 4.23 -10.27
C LEU A 254 -13.12 3.67 -8.85
N LEU A 255 -12.53 4.31 -7.84
CA LEU A 255 -12.62 3.83 -6.45
C LEU A 255 -14.09 3.77 -5.97
N THR A 256 -14.86 4.83 -6.23
CA THR A 256 -16.30 4.87 -5.93
C THR A 256 -17.08 3.81 -6.69
N PHE A 257 -16.78 3.63 -7.99
CA PHE A 257 -17.39 2.56 -8.78
C PHE A 257 -17.11 1.18 -8.19
N ILE A 258 -15.85 0.87 -7.87
CA ILE A 258 -15.48 -0.42 -7.28
C ILE A 258 -16.17 -0.64 -5.94
N GLU A 259 -16.24 0.38 -5.08
CA GLU A 259 -16.98 0.29 -3.81
C GLU A 259 -18.47 0.00 -4.04
N SER A 260 -19.11 0.69 -5.00
CA SER A 260 -20.51 0.44 -5.37
C SER A 260 -20.73 -1.02 -5.81
N THR A 261 -19.77 -1.64 -6.49
CA THR A 261 -19.91 -3.03 -6.97
C THR A 261 -19.89 -4.08 -5.85
N LYS A 262 -19.42 -3.69 -4.67
CA LYS A 262 -19.37 -4.52 -3.45
C LYS A 262 -20.64 -4.41 -2.61
N THR A 263 -21.46 -3.40 -2.83
CA THR A 263 -22.77 -3.26 -2.16
C THR A 263 -23.78 -4.29 -2.68
N SER A 264 -24.83 -4.57 -1.92
CA SER A 264 -25.88 -5.56 -2.22
C SER A 264 -26.75 -5.16 -3.41
N VAL A 265 -26.16 -5.12 -4.60
CA VAL A 265 -26.86 -4.98 -5.89
C VAL A 265 -27.19 -6.36 -6.42
N THR A 266 -28.41 -6.54 -6.90
CA THR A 266 -28.82 -7.79 -7.55
C THR A 266 -27.99 -8.02 -8.81
N LYS A 267 -27.31 -9.18 -8.87
CA LYS A 267 -26.47 -9.59 -10.00
C LYS A 267 -27.13 -10.73 -10.77
N LYS A 268 -27.02 -10.71 -12.09
CA LYS A 268 -27.41 -11.78 -13.01
C LYS A 268 -26.17 -12.47 -13.53
N SER A 269 -26.16 -13.80 -13.51
CA SER A 269 -25.10 -14.63 -14.07
C SER A 269 -25.33 -14.89 -15.55
N TYR A 270 -24.25 -14.81 -16.33
CA TYR A 270 -24.23 -15.11 -17.75
C TYR A 270 -23.13 -16.14 -18.03
N GLN A 271 -23.52 -17.33 -18.47
CA GLN A 271 -22.59 -18.38 -18.81
C GLN A 271 -22.17 -18.27 -20.28
N ILE A 272 -20.91 -17.96 -20.55
CA ILE A 272 -20.41 -17.56 -21.87
C ILE A 272 -19.07 -18.22 -22.21
N THR A 273 -18.68 -18.12 -23.48
CA THR A 273 -17.33 -18.43 -23.95
C THR A 273 -16.62 -17.12 -24.33
N ILE A 274 -15.46 -16.85 -23.73
CA ILE A 274 -14.67 -15.65 -24.02
C ILE A 274 -13.64 -15.99 -25.10
N SER A 275 -13.45 -15.10 -26.07
CA SER A 275 -12.42 -15.26 -27.10
C SER A 275 -11.01 -15.28 -26.50
N ASP A 276 -10.07 -15.98 -27.13
CA ASP A 276 -8.70 -16.12 -26.61
C ASP A 276 -8.03 -14.77 -26.34
N LYS A 277 -8.21 -13.82 -27.26
CA LYS A 277 -7.71 -12.45 -27.13
C LYS A 277 -8.30 -11.75 -25.89
N ASN A 278 -9.62 -11.81 -25.71
CA ASN A 278 -10.26 -11.17 -24.55
C ASN A 278 -9.89 -11.88 -23.25
N LEU A 279 -9.71 -13.20 -23.26
CA LEU A 279 -9.31 -13.97 -22.09
C LEU A 279 -7.88 -13.62 -21.63
N GLN A 280 -6.95 -13.48 -22.58
CA GLN A 280 -5.60 -13.00 -22.31
C GLN A 280 -5.60 -11.58 -21.73
N ASN A 281 -6.39 -10.67 -22.32
CA ASN A 281 -6.52 -9.30 -21.82
C ASN A 281 -7.09 -9.26 -20.40
N LEU A 282 -8.15 -10.03 -20.11
CA LEU A 282 -8.74 -10.11 -18.78
C LEU A 282 -7.76 -10.67 -17.75
N SER A 283 -7.01 -11.71 -18.11
CA SER A 283 -6.01 -12.32 -17.21
C SER A 283 -4.90 -11.32 -16.89
N MET A 284 -4.36 -10.63 -17.89
CA MET A 284 -3.33 -9.62 -17.69
C MET A 284 -3.84 -8.44 -16.84
N LEU A 285 -5.04 -7.93 -17.13
CA LEU A 285 -5.64 -6.85 -16.35
C LEU A 285 -5.95 -7.29 -14.92
N ASN A 286 -6.37 -8.54 -14.69
CA ASN A 286 -6.55 -9.08 -13.36
C ASN A 286 -5.23 -9.05 -12.57
N SER A 287 -4.14 -9.49 -13.17
CA SER A 287 -2.82 -9.46 -12.51
C SER A 287 -2.32 -8.04 -12.23
N LEU A 288 -2.58 -7.08 -13.12
CA LEU A 288 -2.15 -5.69 -12.96
C LEU A 288 -3.00 -4.90 -11.96
N THR A 289 -4.31 -5.16 -11.93
CA THR A 289 -5.27 -4.31 -11.22
C THR A 289 -5.89 -4.98 -10.02
N GLY A 290 -5.85 -6.31 -9.92
CA GLY A 290 -6.56 -7.10 -8.91
C GLY A 290 -8.07 -7.23 -9.16
N LEU A 291 -8.60 -6.66 -10.25
CA LEU A 291 -10.02 -6.75 -10.61
C LEU A 291 -10.35 -8.09 -11.24
N ASN A 292 -11.45 -8.71 -10.80
CA ASN A 292 -11.94 -9.95 -11.40
C ASN A 292 -12.60 -9.69 -12.77
N SER A 293 -12.76 -10.75 -13.56
CA SER A 293 -13.32 -10.66 -14.91
C SER A 293 -14.73 -10.06 -14.96
N SER A 294 -15.56 -10.27 -13.93
CA SER A 294 -16.91 -9.71 -13.89
C SER A 294 -16.90 -8.19 -13.73
N THR A 295 -16.06 -7.68 -12.82
CA THR A 295 -15.89 -6.25 -12.62
C THR A 295 -15.27 -5.57 -13.86
N LEU A 296 -14.23 -6.17 -14.45
CA LEU A 296 -13.64 -5.69 -15.70
C LEU A 296 -14.65 -5.67 -16.85
N THR A 297 -15.49 -6.71 -16.94
CA THR A 297 -16.57 -6.75 -17.93
C THR A 297 -17.59 -5.66 -17.67
N GLN A 298 -18.04 -5.48 -16.42
CA GLN A 298 -19.00 -4.43 -16.06
C GLN A 298 -18.47 -3.04 -16.42
N MET A 299 -17.18 -2.76 -16.22
CA MET A 299 -16.57 -1.48 -16.63
C MET A 299 -16.72 -1.22 -18.13
N CYS A 300 -16.66 -2.27 -18.96
CA CYS A 300 -16.84 -2.14 -20.42
C CYS A 300 -18.30 -1.86 -20.83
N PHE A 301 -19.27 -2.07 -19.94
CA PHE A 301 -20.69 -1.82 -20.18
C PHE A 301 -21.17 -0.43 -19.73
N ILE A 302 -20.33 0.33 -19.04
CA ILE A 302 -20.67 1.71 -18.66
C ILE A 302 -20.58 2.56 -19.95
N ASP A 303 -21.74 2.95 -20.49
CA ASP A 303 -21.82 3.79 -21.68
C ASP A 303 -21.23 5.17 -21.37
N GLY A 304 -20.27 5.59 -22.21
CA GLY A 304 -19.27 6.54 -21.77
C GLY A 304 -18.34 5.83 -20.79
N GLN A 305 -17.15 5.44 -21.27
CA GLN A 305 -15.97 5.29 -20.41
C GLN A 305 -16.07 6.36 -19.30
N PRO A 306 -15.63 6.13 -18.05
CA PRO A 306 -15.20 7.26 -17.26
C PRO A 306 -14.36 8.08 -18.23
N LYS A 307 -14.80 9.30 -18.56
CA LYS A 307 -13.92 10.17 -19.33
C LYS A 307 -12.76 10.31 -18.36
N PHE A 308 -11.73 9.48 -18.54
CA PHE A 308 -10.43 9.61 -17.94
C PHE A 308 -9.81 10.83 -18.64
N SER A 309 -10.55 11.95 -18.57
CA SER A 309 -10.17 13.24 -19.10
C SER A 309 -9.15 13.78 -18.12
N LYS A 310 -8.03 14.18 -18.71
CA LYS A 310 -6.88 14.88 -18.14
C LYS A 310 -7.14 15.63 -16.84
#